data_AF-A0AAU7JV40-F1
#
_entry.id   AF-A0AAU7JV40-F1
#
_cell.length_a   1.000
_cell.length_b   1.000
_cell.length_c   1.000
_cell.angle_alpha   90.00
_cell.angle_beta   90.00
_cell.angle_gamma   90.00
#
_symmetry.space_group_name_H-M   'P 1'
#
loop_
_entity.id
_entity.type
_entity.pdbx_description
1 polymer ?
#
loop_
_entity_poly.entity_id
_entity_poly.type
_entity_poly.pdbx_seq_one_letter_code
_entity_poly.pdbx_strand_id
1 'polypeptide(L)'
;MDTRVVAEGLEGQARCRRCSVSIAFEVFGAIHQKGQHLMKKSRRIDPSDARAAAVVALLATATAGKLKRRKASCIAALLAVVGLLALTFAVPASAGTSVDPNSLNPAPPAAFNATCNRDGSHIACDLAFSDPPIADDESGIVCGGTMIHVSQFRSVIGKRFYDAGGNLLQRHFRESLNGTFTNPDTGRTLLWSQHDTVVHDLAVPGDTSTGTERTSGLEARVYRPDGGTVVTDAGRVLVDVSTDEIRSISAHHPFDDYFRLGDAAALASLCAALT
;
A
#
# COMPACT_ATOMS: atom_id res chain seq x y z
N MET A 1 6.09 11.79 -48.67
CA MET A 1 5.14 11.82 -47.53
C MET A 1 5.42 10.57 -46.73
N ASP A 2 6.12 10.75 -45.61
CA ASP A 2 6.96 9.75 -44.94
C ASP A 2 6.21 9.18 -43.73
N THR A 3 6.08 7.85 -43.67
CA THR A 3 5.31 7.11 -42.65
C THR A 3 6.31 6.43 -41.72
N ARG A 4 6.83 7.20 -40.76
CA ARG A 4 7.83 6.71 -39.78
C ARG A 4 7.77 7.47 -38.45
N VAL A 5 6.58 7.62 -37.85
CA VAL A 5 6.41 8.21 -36.50
C VAL A 5 5.20 7.60 -35.78
N VAL A 6 5.14 6.28 -35.52
CA VAL A 6 4.11 5.70 -34.62
C VAL A 6 4.60 4.44 -33.86
N ALA A 7 5.91 4.19 -33.74
CA ALA A 7 6.41 2.92 -33.19
C ALA A 7 6.99 2.97 -31.76
N GLU A 8 7.21 4.14 -31.15
CA GLU A 8 7.89 4.24 -29.84
C GLU A 8 6.97 4.41 -28.62
N GLY A 9 5.64 4.47 -28.83
CA GLY A 9 4.67 4.71 -27.75
C GLY A 9 4.14 3.47 -27.01
N LEU A 10 4.43 2.25 -27.50
CA LEU A 10 3.78 1.02 -27.01
C LEU A 10 4.71 0.06 -26.25
N GLU A 11 6.04 0.22 -26.34
CA GLU A 11 6.99 -0.61 -25.59
C GLU A 11 7.10 -0.22 -24.10
N GLY A 12 6.83 1.05 -23.74
CA GLY A 12 6.70 1.48 -22.35
C GLY A 12 5.42 0.98 -21.66
N GLN A 13 4.40 0.64 -22.43
CA GLN A 13 3.09 0.20 -21.94
C GLN A 13 3.02 -1.31 -21.69
N ALA A 14 3.88 -2.10 -22.34
CA ALA A 14 3.97 -3.55 -22.15
C ALA A 14 4.65 -3.94 -20.82
N ARG A 15 5.51 -3.08 -20.24
CA ARG A 15 6.03 -3.25 -18.87
C ARG A 15 5.16 -2.59 -17.80
N CYS A 16 4.34 -1.61 -18.18
CA CYS A 16 3.41 -0.95 -17.26
C CYS A 16 2.11 -1.74 -17.03
N ARG A 17 1.87 -2.84 -17.77
CA ARG A 17 0.83 -3.84 -17.42
C ARG A 17 1.20 -4.68 -16.20
N ARG A 18 2.49 -4.77 -15.83
CA ARG A 18 2.98 -5.45 -14.62
C ARG A 18 2.84 -4.62 -13.34
N CYS A 19 2.22 -3.44 -13.40
CA CYS A 19 2.01 -2.60 -12.20
C CYS A 19 0.55 -2.58 -11.72
N SER A 20 -0.38 -3.21 -12.45
CA SER A 20 -1.81 -3.15 -12.10
C SER A 20 -2.50 -4.51 -12.03
N VAL A 21 -1.86 -5.59 -12.47
CA VAL A 21 -2.44 -6.94 -12.36
C VAL A 21 -1.58 -7.86 -11.48
N SER A 22 -0.67 -7.31 -10.68
CA SER A 22 -0.56 -7.71 -9.27
C SER A 22 0.58 -7.05 -8.54
N ILE A 23 0.31 -6.81 -7.26
CA ILE A 23 1.25 -7.18 -6.21
C ILE A 23 0.73 -8.38 -5.40
N ALA A 24 -0.54 -8.83 -5.61
CA ALA A 24 -1.09 -10.01 -4.91
C ALA A 24 -1.32 -11.30 -5.74
N PHE A 25 -1.36 -11.31 -7.09
CA PHE A 25 -1.72 -12.52 -7.88
C PHE A 25 -0.89 -12.85 -9.17
N GLU A 26 -0.56 -11.96 -10.11
CA GLU A 26 0.40 -12.25 -11.22
C GLU A 26 1.88 -12.47 -10.82
N VAL A 27 2.39 -11.96 -9.69
CA VAL A 27 3.73 -12.37 -9.19
C VAL A 27 3.74 -13.86 -8.88
N PHE A 28 2.57 -14.43 -8.55
CA PHE A 28 2.44 -15.84 -8.25
C PHE A 28 2.22 -16.73 -9.47
N GLY A 29 1.61 -16.22 -10.54
CA GLY A 29 1.48 -16.94 -11.82
C GLY A 29 2.79 -17.08 -12.62
N ALA A 30 3.74 -16.14 -12.47
CA ALA A 30 4.97 -16.12 -13.28
C ALA A 30 6.15 -16.94 -12.71
N ILE A 31 6.06 -17.44 -11.47
CA ILE A 31 7.14 -18.18 -10.79
C ILE A 31 7.10 -19.70 -11.07
N HIS A 32 6.06 -20.22 -11.72
CA HIS A 32 5.95 -21.67 -11.94
C HIS A 32 6.91 -22.26 -13.00
N GLN A 33 7.79 -21.47 -13.64
CA GLN A 33 8.71 -22.00 -14.67
C GLN A 33 10.22 -21.90 -14.39
N LYS A 34 10.70 -21.24 -13.32
CA LYS A 34 12.14 -21.13 -13.05
C LYS A 34 12.43 -20.90 -11.57
N GLY A 35 12.59 -21.98 -10.79
CA GLY A 35 12.91 -21.82 -9.37
C GLY A 35 13.42 -23.05 -8.63
N GLN A 36 13.73 -24.16 -9.30
CA GLN A 36 14.44 -25.29 -8.67
C GLN A 36 15.96 -25.11 -8.82
N HIS A 37 16.53 -24.12 -8.13
CA HIS A 37 17.94 -24.13 -7.73
C HIS A 37 18.20 -22.88 -6.90
N LEU A 38 18.29 -23.04 -5.57
CA LEU A 38 19.12 -22.27 -4.62
C LEU A 38 18.47 -22.26 -3.23
N MET A 39 18.41 -23.43 -2.60
CA MET A 39 18.19 -23.55 -1.15
C MET A 39 19.52 -23.87 -0.49
N LYS A 40 20.15 -22.86 0.13
CA LYS A 40 21.03 -22.98 1.32
C LYS A 40 21.67 -21.62 1.63
N LYS A 41 21.22 -20.98 2.73
CA LYS A 41 22.05 -20.63 3.91
C LYS A 41 21.32 -19.59 4.78
N SER A 42 20.45 -20.08 5.66
CA SER A 42 19.85 -19.29 6.74
C SER A 42 20.91 -18.99 7.81
N ARG A 43 21.04 -17.73 8.22
CA ARG A 43 21.89 -17.30 9.34
C ARG A 43 21.01 -16.57 10.37
N ARG A 44 21.05 -17.08 11.61
CA ARG A 44 20.43 -16.56 12.82
C ARG A 44 20.92 -15.13 13.13
N ILE A 45 20.00 -14.24 13.52
CA ILE A 45 20.30 -12.95 14.16
C ILE A 45 19.69 -12.95 15.56
N ASP A 46 20.52 -12.56 16.52
CA ASP A 46 20.31 -12.51 17.96
C ASP A 46 19.48 -11.27 18.38
N PRO A 47 18.54 -11.34 19.33
CA PRO A 47 17.73 -10.21 19.74
C PRO A 47 18.29 -9.55 21.01
N SER A 48 19.04 -8.48 20.85
CA SER A 48 19.34 -7.56 21.95
C SER A 48 19.30 -6.13 21.45
N ASP A 49 18.16 -5.45 21.63
CA ASP A 49 18.10 -3.99 21.84
C ASP A 49 16.67 -3.56 22.25
N ALA A 50 16.31 -3.91 23.47
CA ALA A 50 15.14 -3.40 24.17
C ALA A 50 15.54 -2.19 25.03
N ARG A 51 15.76 -1.02 24.43
CA ARG A 51 15.98 0.25 25.17
C ARG A 51 15.50 1.48 24.38
N ALA A 52 14.19 1.64 24.20
CA ALA A 52 13.59 2.91 23.80
C ALA A 52 12.11 3.02 24.21
N ALA A 53 11.83 2.84 25.51
CA ALA A 53 10.49 3.08 26.07
C ALA A 53 10.62 3.67 27.48
N ALA A 54 11.23 4.86 27.60
CA ALA A 54 11.37 5.56 28.88
C ALA A 54 11.56 7.07 28.70
N VAL A 55 10.64 7.77 28.02
CA VAL A 55 10.62 9.26 28.02
C VAL A 55 9.22 9.89 28.10
N VAL A 56 8.12 9.16 27.88
CA VAL A 56 6.77 9.79 27.81
C VAL A 56 6.00 9.81 29.15
N ALA A 57 6.58 9.28 30.24
CA ALA A 57 5.91 9.19 31.55
C ALA A 57 6.35 10.24 32.59
N LEU A 58 6.69 11.48 32.17
CA LEU A 58 7.18 12.51 33.10
C LEU A 58 6.51 13.91 32.99
N LEU A 59 5.25 14.00 32.54
CA LEU A 59 4.51 15.28 32.44
C LEU A 59 3.11 15.27 33.07
N ALA A 60 2.86 14.41 34.07
CA ALA A 60 1.56 14.34 34.75
C ALA A 60 1.66 14.44 36.28
N THR A 61 2.42 15.39 36.83
CA THR A 61 2.36 15.71 38.27
C THR A 61 2.65 17.19 38.54
N ALA A 62 1.63 18.04 38.44
CA ALA A 62 1.53 19.40 39.02
C ALA A 62 0.18 19.95 38.52
N THR A 63 -0.83 20.35 39.28
CA THR A 63 -0.93 20.90 40.62
C THR A 63 -2.37 20.75 41.13
N ALA A 64 -2.59 20.09 42.27
CA ALA A 64 -3.85 20.17 43.03
C ALA A 64 -3.61 20.99 44.31
N GLY A 65 -3.52 22.31 44.15
CA GLY A 65 -3.38 23.27 45.24
C GLY A 65 -4.68 24.03 45.50
N LYS A 66 -5.32 23.75 46.62
CA LYS A 66 -6.51 24.44 47.15
C LYS A 66 -6.29 25.96 47.18
N LEU A 67 -6.96 26.71 46.30
CA LEU A 67 -7.10 28.17 46.46
C LEU A 67 -8.53 28.57 46.84
N LYS A 68 -8.58 29.15 48.03
CA LYS A 68 -9.73 29.53 48.84
C LYS A 68 -10.38 30.79 48.26
N ARG A 69 -11.71 30.74 48.05
CA ARG A 69 -12.67 31.84 47.88
C ARG A 69 -12.09 33.26 48.06
N ARG A 70 -11.79 33.99 46.98
CA ARG A 70 -11.94 35.47 46.89
C ARG A 70 -12.09 35.92 45.43
N LYS A 71 -13.21 36.61 45.16
CA LYS A 71 -13.46 37.58 44.06
C LYS A 71 -13.71 37.05 42.64
N ALA A 72 -14.99 36.87 42.34
CA ALA A 72 -15.59 36.63 41.03
C ALA A 72 -15.55 37.84 40.06
N SER A 73 -14.48 38.66 40.07
CA SER A 73 -14.44 39.92 39.29
C SER A 73 -13.19 40.10 38.41
N CYS A 74 -12.33 39.08 38.29
CA CYS A 74 -11.17 39.13 37.40
C CYS A 74 -11.23 38.14 36.22
N ILE A 75 -12.24 37.27 36.16
CA ILE A 75 -12.36 36.22 35.11
C ILE A 75 -12.88 36.80 33.78
N ALA A 76 -13.67 37.88 33.82
CA ALA A 76 -14.20 38.51 32.61
C ALA A 76 -13.12 39.24 31.77
N ALA A 77 -12.04 39.73 32.40
CA ALA A 77 -10.97 40.45 31.68
C ALA A 77 -9.99 39.51 30.95
N LEU A 78 -9.84 38.26 31.42
CA LEU A 78 -8.91 37.29 30.84
C LEU A 78 -9.44 36.60 29.57
N LEU A 79 -10.77 36.53 29.40
CA LEU A 79 -11.40 35.98 28.19
C LEU A 79 -11.35 36.93 26.99
N ALA A 80 -11.23 38.25 27.20
CA ALA A 80 -11.14 39.23 26.11
C ALA A 80 -9.74 39.27 25.46
N VAL A 81 -8.67 38.93 26.19
CA VAL A 81 -7.30 38.96 25.65
C VAL A 81 -6.97 37.70 24.83
N VAL A 82 -7.57 36.55 25.16
CA VAL A 82 -7.36 35.30 24.39
C VAL A 82 -8.09 35.34 23.04
N GLY A 83 -9.22 36.05 22.94
CA GLY A 83 -9.95 36.22 21.67
C GLY A 83 -9.21 37.05 20.63
N LEU A 84 -8.38 38.01 21.05
CA LEU A 84 -7.65 38.90 20.12
C LEU A 84 -6.34 38.30 19.61
N LEU A 85 -5.70 37.38 20.36
CA LEU A 85 -4.50 36.65 19.88
C LEU A 85 -4.81 35.48 18.93
N ALA A 86 -6.06 35.03 18.86
CA ALA A 86 -6.45 33.94 17.96
C ALA A 86 -6.58 34.40 16.48
N LEU A 87 -6.65 35.71 16.21
CA LEU A 87 -6.81 36.28 14.87
C LEU A 87 -5.48 36.61 14.16
N THR A 88 -4.34 36.59 14.84
CA THR A 88 -3.05 37.02 14.26
C THR A 88 -2.18 35.89 13.69
N PHE A 89 -2.61 34.64 13.77
CA PHE A 89 -1.82 33.49 13.26
C PHE A 89 -2.50 32.73 12.12
N ALA A 90 -3.43 33.37 11.39
CA ALA A 90 -3.82 32.89 10.07
C ALA A 90 -2.67 33.15 9.08
N VAL A 91 -1.56 32.42 9.23
CA VAL A 91 -0.52 32.35 8.20
C VAL A 91 -1.20 31.74 6.98
N PRO A 92 -1.23 32.42 5.82
CA PRO A 92 -1.76 31.83 4.61
C PRO A 92 -0.98 30.54 4.38
N ALA A 93 -1.68 29.40 4.36
CA ALA A 93 -1.12 28.18 3.82
C ALA A 93 -0.76 28.51 2.37
N SER A 94 0.53 28.69 2.09
CA SER A 94 0.98 28.93 0.73
C SER A 94 0.59 27.70 -0.07
N ALA A 95 -0.46 27.83 -0.88
CA ALA A 95 -0.79 26.83 -1.87
C ALA A 95 0.47 26.66 -2.73
N GLY A 96 1.00 25.42 -2.78
CA GLY A 96 2.23 25.14 -3.52
C GLY A 96 2.12 25.59 -4.98
N THR A 97 3.26 25.88 -5.61
CA THR A 97 3.24 26.24 -7.03
C THR A 97 2.90 25.00 -7.85
N SER A 98 1.88 25.10 -8.71
CA SER A 98 1.48 23.99 -9.58
C SER A 98 2.64 23.60 -10.50
N VAL A 99 2.86 22.29 -10.66
CA VAL A 99 3.90 21.71 -11.52
C VAL A 99 3.21 20.86 -12.59
N ASP A 100 3.66 20.99 -13.84
CA ASP A 100 3.21 20.09 -14.92
C ASP A 100 3.67 18.65 -14.62
N PRO A 101 2.74 17.69 -14.41
CA PRO A 101 3.09 16.30 -14.12
C PRO A 101 3.99 15.67 -15.19
N ASN A 102 3.88 16.09 -16.45
CA ASN A 102 4.67 15.53 -17.55
C ASN A 102 6.14 16.00 -17.55
N SER A 103 6.46 17.01 -16.75
CA SER A 103 7.84 17.50 -16.57
C SER A 103 8.66 16.67 -15.56
N LEU A 104 8.02 15.71 -14.88
CA LEU A 104 8.64 14.89 -13.83
C LEU A 104 9.30 13.62 -14.37
N ASN A 105 10.20 13.03 -13.59
CA ASN A 105 11.01 11.86 -13.94
C ASN A 105 10.86 10.70 -12.92
N PRO A 106 10.21 9.58 -13.28
CA PRO A 106 9.34 9.44 -14.44
C PRO A 106 8.03 10.18 -14.19
N ALA A 107 7.41 10.69 -15.26
CA ALA A 107 6.10 11.31 -15.20
C ALA A 107 5.07 10.34 -14.58
N PRO A 108 4.11 10.83 -13.78
CA PRO A 108 2.94 10.03 -13.42
C PRO A 108 2.24 9.52 -14.70
N PRO A 109 1.75 8.28 -14.73
CA PRO A 109 0.92 7.81 -15.85
C PRO A 109 -0.26 8.74 -16.11
N ALA A 110 -0.50 9.10 -17.37
CA ALA A 110 -1.54 10.06 -17.74
C ALA A 110 -2.94 9.64 -17.27
N ALA A 111 -3.24 8.34 -17.27
CA ALA A 111 -4.50 7.78 -16.81
C ALA A 111 -4.81 8.06 -15.33
N PHE A 112 -3.81 8.43 -14.53
CA PHE A 112 -3.99 8.70 -13.10
C PHE A 112 -4.44 10.13 -12.81
N ASN A 113 -4.47 11.02 -13.81
CA ASN A 113 -4.87 12.42 -13.69
C ASN A 113 -4.21 13.14 -12.49
N ALA A 114 -2.89 12.94 -12.33
CA ALA A 114 -2.17 13.42 -11.16
C ALA A 114 -2.16 14.95 -11.08
N THR A 115 -2.37 15.49 -9.88
CA THR A 115 -2.23 16.93 -9.61
C THR A 115 -0.97 17.16 -8.79
N CYS A 116 -0.02 17.92 -9.34
CA CYS A 116 1.29 18.11 -8.73
C CYS A 116 1.50 19.55 -8.27
N ASN A 117 2.04 19.70 -7.05
CA ASN A 117 2.40 20.99 -6.48
C ASN A 117 3.78 20.90 -5.84
N ARG A 118 4.56 21.98 -5.97
CA ARG A 118 5.83 22.15 -5.27
C ARG A 118 5.59 22.65 -3.84
N ASP A 119 6.14 21.91 -2.88
CA ASP A 119 6.12 22.23 -1.46
C ASP A 119 7.57 22.30 -0.94
N GLY A 120 8.05 23.53 -0.73
CA GLY A 120 9.45 23.80 -0.42
C GLY A 120 10.40 23.24 -1.49
N SER A 121 11.28 22.31 -1.07
CA SER A 121 12.27 21.64 -1.93
C SER A 121 11.76 20.37 -2.61
N HIS A 122 10.50 20.01 -2.44
CA HIS A 122 9.93 18.77 -2.98
C HIS A 122 8.74 19.06 -3.88
N ILE A 123 8.39 18.09 -4.71
CA ILE A 123 7.15 18.11 -5.51
C ILE A 123 6.32 16.92 -5.06
N ALA A 124 5.07 17.17 -4.69
CA ALA A 124 4.12 16.14 -4.33
C ALA A 124 3.01 16.09 -5.38
N CYS A 125 2.69 14.88 -5.83
CA CYS A 125 1.57 14.64 -6.74
C CYS A 125 0.52 13.78 -6.04
N ASP A 126 -0.71 14.27 -5.99
CA ASP A 126 -1.89 13.51 -5.59
C ASP A 126 -2.50 12.81 -6.80
N LEU A 127 -2.91 11.55 -6.63
CA LEU A 127 -3.53 10.77 -7.69
C LEU A 127 -4.59 9.82 -7.15
N ALA A 128 -5.56 9.49 -8.00
CA ALA A 128 -6.56 8.47 -7.74
C ALA A 128 -6.94 7.78 -9.05
N PHE A 129 -7.02 6.46 -9.03
CA PHE A 129 -7.40 5.67 -10.20
C PHE A 129 -8.06 4.35 -9.79
N SER A 130 -8.69 3.70 -10.75
CA SER A 130 -9.22 2.34 -10.64
C SER A 130 -8.81 1.54 -11.85
N ASP A 131 -8.48 0.26 -11.65
CA ASP A 131 -8.24 -0.64 -12.76
C ASP A 131 -9.58 -1.12 -13.36
N PRO A 132 -9.60 -1.54 -14.64
CA PRO A 132 -10.75 -2.26 -15.18
C PRO A 132 -11.09 -3.48 -14.32
N PRO A 133 -12.37 -3.80 -14.11
CA PRO A 133 -12.76 -4.96 -13.33
C PRO A 133 -12.29 -6.25 -14.01
N ILE A 134 -11.80 -7.19 -13.19
CA ILE A 134 -11.53 -8.57 -13.62
C ILE A 134 -12.76 -9.39 -13.25
N ALA A 135 -13.25 -10.18 -14.20
CA ALA A 135 -14.41 -11.03 -14.01
C ALA A 135 -14.10 -12.45 -14.47
N ASP A 136 -14.35 -13.41 -13.58
CA ASP A 136 -14.29 -14.84 -13.86
C ASP A 136 -12.94 -15.35 -14.41
N ASP A 137 -11.83 -14.84 -13.86
CA ASP A 137 -10.47 -15.22 -14.28
C ASP A 137 -9.89 -16.35 -13.41
N GLU A 138 -8.88 -17.07 -13.89
CA GLU A 138 -8.23 -18.13 -13.11
C GLU A 138 -7.42 -17.55 -11.94
N SER A 139 -7.73 -17.96 -10.71
CA SER A 139 -7.01 -17.46 -9.52
C SER A 139 -5.65 -18.11 -9.29
N GLY A 140 -5.36 -19.23 -9.97
CA GLY A 140 -4.22 -20.10 -9.68
C GLY A 140 -4.38 -20.97 -8.41
N ILE A 141 -5.50 -20.83 -7.69
CA ILE A 141 -5.81 -21.67 -6.52
C ILE A 141 -6.57 -22.90 -6.99
N VAL A 142 -6.04 -24.08 -6.66
CA VAL A 142 -6.69 -25.37 -6.97
C VAL A 142 -7.26 -25.99 -5.71
N CYS A 143 -8.57 -26.21 -5.67
CA CYS A 143 -9.28 -26.85 -4.56
C CYS A 143 -9.95 -28.13 -5.04
N GLY A 144 -9.59 -29.29 -4.46
CA GLY A 144 -10.19 -30.57 -4.83
C GLY A 144 -9.98 -31.00 -6.29
N GLY A 145 -8.99 -30.40 -6.98
CA GLY A 145 -8.74 -30.61 -8.42
C GLY A 145 -9.38 -29.56 -9.33
N THR A 146 -10.18 -28.64 -8.79
CA THR A 146 -10.85 -27.57 -9.54
C THR A 146 -10.10 -26.25 -9.40
N MET A 147 -9.88 -25.56 -10.52
CA MET A 147 -9.35 -24.19 -10.53
C MET A 147 -10.42 -23.24 -10.01
N ILE A 148 -10.10 -22.46 -8.99
CA ILE A 148 -10.99 -21.43 -8.46
C ILE A 148 -10.91 -20.19 -9.35
N HIS A 149 -12.06 -19.62 -9.66
CA HIS A 149 -12.16 -18.37 -10.41
C HIS A 149 -12.14 -17.18 -9.44
N VAL A 150 -11.57 -16.06 -9.88
CA VAL A 150 -11.54 -14.80 -9.16
C VAL A 150 -12.23 -13.70 -9.97
N SER A 151 -12.98 -12.85 -9.29
CA SER A 151 -13.39 -11.54 -9.80
C SER A 151 -12.88 -10.47 -8.85
N GLN A 152 -12.47 -9.32 -9.37
CA GLN A 152 -11.96 -8.24 -8.53
C GLN A 152 -12.20 -6.85 -9.14
N PHE A 153 -12.33 -5.88 -8.26
CA PHE A 153 -12.27 -4.46 -8.54
C PHE A 153 -11.22 -3.83 -7.66
N ARG A 154 -10.37 -2.96 -8.22
CA ARG A 154 -9.30 -2.25 -7.50
C ARG A 154 -9.47 -0.75 -7.64
N SER A 155 -9.36 -0.06 -6.50
CA SER A 155 -9.28 1.39 -6.42
C SER A 155 -8.05 1.81 -5.62
N VAL A 156 -7.38 2.87 -6.08
CA VAL A 156 -6.13 3.35 -5.50
C VAL A 156 -6.22 4.85 -5.27
N ILE A 157 -5.80 5.28 -4.08
CA ILE A 157 -5.51 6.68 -3.77
C ILE A 157 -4.04 6.77 -3.42
N GLY A 158 -3.35 7.72 -4.04
CA GLY A 158 -1.90 7.74 -4.03
C GLY A 158 -1.27 9.12 -3.88
N LYS A 159 -0.02 9.09 -3.41
CA LYS A 159 0.92 10.18 -3.49
C LYS A 159 2.21 9.73 -4.16
N ARG A 160 2.80 10.59 -4.95
CA ARG A 160 4.18 10.45 -5.45
C ARG A 160 4.98 11.66 -4.98
N PHE A 161 6.18 11.41 -4.48
CA PHE A 161 7.08 12.43 -3.96
C PHE A 161 8.32 12.49 -4.84
N TYR A 162 8.68 13.70 -5.26
CA TYR A 162 9.85 13.97 -6.09
C TYR A 162 10.77 14.96 -5.40
N ASP A 163 12.05 14.91 -5.78
CA ASP A 163 13.04 15.90 -5.38
C ASP A 163 12.80 17.26 -6.08
N ALA A 164 13.66 18.25 -5.78
CA ALA A 164 13.55 19.58 -6.37
C ALA A 164 13.70 19.59 -7.90
N GLY A 165 14.47 18.64 -8.44
CA GLY A 165 14.74 18.44 -9.87
C GLY A 165 13.68 17.60 -10.59
N GLY A 166 12.65 17.15 -9.87
CA GLY A 166 11.56 16.38 -10.44
C GLY A 166 11.86 14.88 -10.56
N ASN A 167 12.87 14.33 -9.88
CA ASN A 167 13.10 12.88 -9.85
C ASN A 167 12.33 12.22 -8.72
N LEU A 168 11.68 11.09 -9.02
CA LEU A 168 10.84 10.36 -8.07
C LEU A 168 11.68 9.79 -6.93
N LEU A 169 11.25 10.03 -5.70
CA LEU A 169 11.86 9.51 -4.48
C LEU A 169 11.01 8.40 -3.85
N GLN A 170 9.70 8.59 -3.83
CA GLN A 170 8.79 7.68 -3.15
C GLN A 170 7.44 7.60 -3.86
N ARG A 171 6.84 6.41 -3.85
CA ARG A 171 5.42 6.17 -4.16
C ARG A 171 4.73 5.69 -2.89
N HIS A 172 3.56 6.22 -2.61
CA HIS A 172 2.75 5.80 -1.47
C HIS A 172 1.31 5.64 -1.94
N PHE A 173 0.85 4.40 -1.98
CA PHE A 173 -0.49 4.02 -2.41
C PHE A 173 -1.26 3.41 -1.25
N ARG A 174 -2.55 3.73 -1.19
CA ARG A 174 -3.53 3.01 -0.39
C ARG A 174 -4.50 2.36 -1.35
N GLU A 175 -4.59 1.05 -1.27
CA GLU A 175 -5.37 0.28 -2.22
C GLU A 175 -6.58 -0.30 -1.50
N SER A 176 -7.65 -0.45 -2.24
CA SER A 176 -8.85 -1.13 -1.78
C SER A 176 -9.33 -2.02 -2.91
N LEU A 177 -9.34 -3.33 -2.63
CA LEU A 177 -9.84 -4.32 -3.54
C LEU A 177 -11.03 -5.04 -2.90
N ASN A 178 -11.96 -5.45 -3.75
CA ASN A 178 -13.06 -6.32 -3.37
C ASN A 178 -13.39 -7.25 -4.54
N GLY A 179 -13.91 -8.42 -4.20
CA GLY A 179 -14.11 -9.44 -5.22
C GLY A 179 -14.73 -10.71 -4.69
N THR A 180 -14.61 -11.75 -5.51
CA THR A 180 -15.12 -13.08 -5.19
C THR A 180 -14.13 -14.17 -5.57
N PHE A 181 -14.11 -15.26 -4.80
CA PHE A 181 -13.58 -16.55 -5.21
C PHE A 181 -14.75 -17.50 -5.48
N THR A 182 -14.80 -18.09 -6.66
CA THR A 182 -15.90 -18.98 -7.08
C THR A 182 -15.34 -20.33 -7.49
N ASN A 183 -15.91 -21.41 -6.98
CA ASN A 183 -15.66 -22.74 -7.49
C ASN A 183 -16.65 -23.01 -8.64
N PRO A 184 -16.17 -23.15 -9.89
CA PRO A 184 -17.05 -23.33 -11.04
C PRO A 184 -17.82 -24.67 -11.02
N ASP A 185 -17.30 -25.71 -10.35
CA ASP A 185 -17.95 -27.02 -10.29
C ASP A 185 -19.10 -27.06 -9.28
N THR A 186 -18.97 -26.36 -8.15
CA THR A 186 -19.98 -26.35 -7.08
C THR A 186 -20.89 -25.13 -7.13
N GLY A 187 -20.50 -24.08 -7.86
CA GLY A 187 -21.17 -22.78 -7.86
C GLY A 187 -21.05 -22.02 -6.53
N ARG A 188 -20.22 -22.50 -5.59
CA ARG A 188 -20.02 -21.81 -4.31
C ARG A 188 -19.12 -20.60 -4.49
N THR A 189 -19.48 -19.52 -3.80
CA THR A 189 -18.76 -18.26 -3.87
C THR A 189 -18.45 -17.74 -2.48
N LEU A 190 -17.20 -17.30 -2.30
CA LEU A 190 -16.75 -16.52 -1.16
C LEU A 190 -16.50 -15.08 -1.60
N LEU A 191 -16.76 -14.14 -0.70
CA LEU A 191 -16.40 -12.74 -0.87
C LEU A 191 -14.98 -12.53 -0.37
N TRP A 192 -14.26 -11.59 -0.97
CA TRP A 192 -13.00 -11.14 -0.41
C TRP A 192 -12.81 -9.64 -0.51
N SER A 193 -12.00 -9.09 0.40
CA SER A 193 -11.64 -7.67 0.45
C SER A 193 -10.18 -7.49 0.87
N GLN A 194 -9.56 -6.44 0.39
CA GLN A 194 -8.19 -6.03 0.72
C GLN A 194 -8.16 -4.54 1.00
N HIS A 195 -7.39 -4.15 2.00
CA HIS A 195 -7.08 -2.77 2.34
C HIS A 195 -5.63 -2.70 2.82
N ASP A 196 -4.74 -2.32 1.91
CA ASP A 196 -3.32 -2.25 2.20
C ASP A 196 -2.75 -0.87 1.85
N THR A 197 -1.50 -0.71 2.22
CA THR A 197 -0.68 0.45 1.91
C THR A 197 0.63 -0.05 1.33
N VAL A 198 0.91 0.37 0.10
CA VAL A 198 2.14 0.09 -0.62
C VAL A 198 3.01 1.34 -0.60
N VAL A 199 4.21 1.24 -0.02
CA VAL A 199 5.20 2.31 -0.05
C VAL A 199 6.44 1.81 -0.77
N HIS A 200 6.80 2.46 -1.87
CA HIS A 200 8.04 2.18 -2.60
C HIS A 200 9.01 3.34 -2.42
N ASP A 201 10.07 3.11 -1.67
CA ASP A 201 11.18 4.04 -1.44
C ASP A 201 12.30 3.74 -2.44
N LEU A 202 12.55 4.63 -3.39
CA LEU A 202 13.52 4.43 -4.45
C LEU A 202 14.95 4.63 -3.92
N ALA A 203 15.86 3.72 -4.27
CA ALA A 203 17.27 3.86 -3.92
C ALA A 203 18.00 4.85 -4.84
N VAL A 204 17.58 4.93 -6.11
CA VAL A 204 18.07 5.89 -7.10
C VAL A 204 16.91 6.78 -7.53
N PRO A 205 16.97 8.12 -7.31
CA PRO A 205 15.91 9.02 -7.72
C PRO A 205 15.56 8.87 -9.21
N GLY A 206 14.28 8.67 -9.50
CA GLY A 206 13.76 8.49 -10.86
C GLY A 206 13.88 7.06 -11.43
N ASP A 207 14.58 6.13 -10.76
CA ASP A 207 14.66 4.73 -11.20
C ASP A 207 13.69 3.85 -10.40
N THR A 208 12.53 3.56 -10.99
CA THR A 208 11.49 2.75 -10.37
C THR A 208 11.83 1.26 -10.24
N SER A 209 12.95 0.81 -10.78
CA SER A 209 13.44 -0.58 -10.64
C SER A 209 14.35 -0.78 -9.44
N THR A 210 14.58 0.27 -8.64
CA THR A 210 15.48 0.24 -7.48
C THR A 210 14.75 0.61 -6.21
N GLY A 211 15.24 0.14 -5.07
CA GLY A 211 14.72 0.49 -3.76
C GLY A 211 14.02 -0.64 -3.04
N THR A 212 13.19 -0.26 -2.08
CA THR A 212 12.43 -1.20 -1.25
C THR A 212 10.95 -0.89 -1.31
N GLU A 213 10.15 -1.93 -1.53
CA GLU A 213 8.69 -1.84 -1.48
C GLU A 213 8.18 -2.50 -0.22
N ARG A 214 7.33 -1.77 0.51
CA ARG A 214 6.69 -2.21 1.73
C ARG A 214 5.19 -2.25 1.52
N THR A 215 4.62 -3.44 1.58
CA THR A 215 3.18 -3.65 1.65
C THR A 215 2.79 -3.89 3.10
N SER A 216 1.69 -3.30 3.55
CA SER A 216 1.20 -3.48 4.92
C SER A 216 -0.31 -3.26 5.02
N GLY A 217 -0.96 -4.01 5.89
CA GLY A 217 -2.40 -3.87 6.16
C GLY A 217 -3.11 -5.22 6.06
N LEU A 218 -4.33 -5.18 5.54
CA LEU A 218 -5.14 -6.34 5.24
C LEU A 218 -4.94 -6.71 3.76
N GLU A 219 -4.07 -7.66 3.47
CA GLU A 219 -3.78 -8.12 2.11
C GLU A 219 -4.94 -8.94 1.55
N ALA A 220 -5.60 -9.75 2.38
CA ALA A 220 -6.85 -10.38 2.00
C ALA A 220 -7.68 -10.76 3.24
N ARG A 221 -8.98 -10.52 3.18
CA ARG A 221 -9.96 -11.18 4.03
C ARG A 221 -10.94 -11.91 3.15
N VAL A 222 -10.98 -13.23 3.26
CA VAL A 222 -11.97 -14.08 2.58
C VAL A 222 -13.07 -14.44 3.58
N TYR A 223 -14.32 -14.25 3.20
CA TYR A 223 -15.47 -14.44 4.07
C TYR A 223 -16.69 -14.91 3.29
N ARG A 224 -17.61 -15.57 3.99
CA ARG A 224 -18.85 -16.04 3.36
C ARG A 224 -19.86 -14.89 3.21
N PRO A 225 -20.80 -14.97 2.24
CA PRO A 225 -21.84 -13.95 2.07
C PRO A 225 -22.73 -13.74 3.30
N ASP A 226 -22.96 -14.79 4.10
CA ASP A 226 -23.70 -14.75 5.36
C ASP A 226 -22.84 -14.31 6.56
N GLY A 227 -21.54 -14.09 6.33
CA GLY A 227 -20.58 -13.67 7.33
C GLY A 227 -19.66 -14.78 7.83
N GLY A 228 -18.71 -14.38 8.69
CA GLY A 228 -17.64 -15.25 9.17
C GLY A 228 -16.44 -15.26 8.21
N THR A 229 -15.27 -15.04 8.79
CA THR A 229 -13.99 -15.04 8.07
C THR A 229 -13.50 -16.48 7.88
N VAL A 230 -13.08 -16.82 6.66
CA VAL A 230 -12.54 -18.13 6.27
C VAL A 230 -11.01 -18.10 6.27
N VAL A 231 -10.43 -17.04 5.70
CA VAL A 231 -8.98 -16.78 5.66
C VAL A 231 -8.76 -15.29 5.91
N THR A 232 -7.72 -14.98 6.69
CA THR A 232 -7.17 -13.63 6.81
C THR A 232 -5.70 -13.69 6.44
N ASP A 233 -5.31 -12.86 5.48
CA ASP A 233 -3.94 -12.50 5.16
C ASP A 233 -3.75 -11.03 5.54
N ALA A 234 -2.91 -10.79 6.53
CA ALA A 234 -2.66 -9.47 7.04
C ALA A 234 -1.28 -9.43 7.67
N GLY A 235 -0.57 -8.34 7.44
CA GLY A 235 0.79 -8.24 7.93
C GLY A 235 1.57 -7.14 7.26
N ARG A 236 2.85 -7.43 7.07
CA ARG A 236 3.77 -6.54 6.37
C ARG A 236 4.82 -7.37 5.66
N VAL A 237 4.96 -7.12 4.37
CA VAL A 237 6.02 -7.65 3.52
C VAL A 237 6.93 -6.48 3.11
N LEU A 238 8.24 -6.71 3.16
CA LEU A 238 9.26 -5.80 2.64
C LEU A 238 10.06 -6.54 1.58
N VAL A 239 10.04 -6.02 0.35
CA VAL A 239 10.69 -6.59 -0.82
C VAL A 239 11.76 -5.62 -1.33
N ASP A 240 12.90 -6.16 -1.74
CA ASP A 240 13.89 -5.43 -2.53
C ASP A 240 13.50 -5.49 -4.00
N VAL A 241 13.12 -4.35 -4.58
CA VAL A 241 12.53 -4.30 -5.93
C VAL A 241 13.55 -4.68 -7.01
N SER A 242 14.85 -4.50 -6.75
CA SER A 242 15.90 -4.80 -7.73
C SER A 242 16.18 -6.29 -7.87
N THR A 243 15.96 -7.05 -6.79
CA THR A 243 16.27 -8.48 -6.72
C THR A 243 15.05 -9.37 -6.59
N ASP A 244 13.87 -8.76 -6.35
CA ASP A 244 12.63 -9.44 -5.96
C ASP A 244 12.80 -10.29 -4.68
N GLU A 245 13.78 -9.95 -3.85
CA GLU A 245 14.08 -10.66 -2.61
C GLU A 245 13.23 -10.12 -1.47
N ILE A 246 12.52 -11.02 -0.78
CA ILE A 246 11.83 -10.64 0.45
C ILE A 246 12.84 -10.42 1.58
N ARG A 247 12.96 -9.17 2.02
CA ARG A 247 13.84 -8.75 3.10
C ARG A 247 13.26 -9.05 4.49
N SER A 248 11.94 -8.91 4.64
CA SER A 248 11.27 -9.26 5.89
C SER A 248 9.78 -9.51 5.67
N ILE A 249 9.24 -10.46 6.43
CA ILE A 249 7.79 -10.71 6.55
C ILE A 249 7.43 -10.65 8.04
N SER A 250 6.26 -10.12 8.36
CA SER A 250 5.70 -10.21 9.70
C SER A 250 4.21 -10.53 9.63
N ALA A 251 3.75 -11.38 10.57
CA ALA A 251 2.42 -12.00 10.61
C ALA A 251 2.26 -13.16 9.62
N HIS A 252 1.04 -13.69 9.51
CA HIS A 252 0.73 -14.89 8.74
C HIS A 252 0.19 -14.49 7.37
N HIS A 253 0.82 -15.02 6.31
CA HIS A 253 0.51 -14.73 4.92
C HIS A 253 0.16 -16.04 4.18
N PRO A 254 -1.04 -16.59 4.38
CA PRO A 254 -1.42 -17.89 3.80
C PRO A 254 -1.40 -17.92 2.27
N PHE A 255 -1.58 -16.77 1.60
CA PHE A 255 -1.44 -16.71 0.14
C PHE A 255 0.04 -16.79 -0.29
N ASP A 256 0.96 -16.14 0.43
CA ASP A 256 2.40 -16.29 0.20
C ASP A 256 2.85 -17.73 0.45
N ASP A 257 2.38 -18.37 1.52
CA ASP A 257 2.72 -19.75 1.84
C ASP A 257 2.25 -20.69 0.71
N TYR A 258 1.05 -20.48 0.18
CA TYR A 258 0.51 -21.25 -0.94
C TYR A 258 1.31 -21.03 -2.22
N PHE A 259 1.40 -19.79 -2.68
CA PHE A 259 1.92 -19.51 -4.02
C PHE A 259 3.44 -19.48 -4.10
N ARG A 260 4.12 -19.04 -3.04
CA ARG A 260 5.59 -18.90 -3.03
C ARG A 260 6.29 -20.13 -2.50
N LEU A 261 5.74 -20.72 -1.43
CA LEU A 261 6.34 -21.88 -0.78
C LEU A 261 5.75 -23.20 -1.29
N GLY A 262 4.65 -23.14 -2.06
CA GLY A 262 3.95 -24.32 -2.54
C GLY A 262 3.19 -25.06 -1.44
N ASP A 263 2.91 -24.42 -0.31
CA ASP A 263 2.18 -25.04 0.80
C ASP A 263 0.67 -25.00 0.53
N ALA A 264 0.17 -26.04 -0.14
CA ALA A 264 -1.24 -26.20 -0.42
C ALA A 264 -2.12 -26.21 0.86
N ALA A 265 -1.57 -26.56 2.03
CA ALA A 265 -2.33 -26.60 3.27
C ALA A 265 -2.65 -25.20 3.81
N ALA A 266 -1.91 -24.17 3.39
CA ALA A 266 -2.12 -22.78 3.82
C ALA A 266 -3.53 -22.25 3.44
N LEU A 267 -4.12 -22.77 2.35
CA LEU A 267 -5.46 -22.42 1.89
C LEU A 267 -6.50 -23.53 2.14
N ALA A 268 -6.24 -24.46 3.05
CA ALA A 268 -7.15 -25.57 3.32
C ALA A 268 -8.55 -25.09 3.79
N SER A 269 -8.62 -24.02 4.60
CA SER A 269 -9.92 -23.47 5.04
C SER A 269 -10.71 -22.83 3.91
N LEU A 270 -10.02 -22.14 2.99
CA LEU A 270 -10.63 -21.58 1.77
C LEU A 270 -11.20 -22.71 0.91
N CYS A 271 -10.41 -23.75 0.65
CA CYS A 271 -10.86 -24.87 -0.15
C CYS A 271 -12.03 -25.62 0.50
N ALA A 272 -11.98 -25.88 1.81
CA ALA A 272 -13.08 -26.53 2.53
C ALA A 272 -14.40 -25.73 2.46
N ALA A 273 -14.33 -24.40 2.37
CA ALA A 273 -15.52 -23.56 2.24
C ALA A 273 -16.10 -23.56 0.80
N LEU A 274 -15.25 -23.81 -0.22
CA LEU A 274 -15.62 -23.82 -1.64
C LEU A 274 -16.03 -25.19 -2.19
N THR A 275 -15.82 -26.28 -1.43
CA THR A 275 -16.24 -27.65 -1.76
C THR A 275 -17.52 -28.04 -1.04
#